data_AF-A0A314US80-F1
#
_entry.id   AF-A0A314US80-F1
#
_cell.length_a   1.000
_cell.length_b   1.000
_cell.length_c   1.000
_cell.angle_alpha   90.00
_cell.angle_beta   90.00
_cell.angle_gamma   90.00
#
_symmetry.space_group_name_H-M   'P 1'
#
loop_
_entity.id
_entity.type
_entity.pdbx_description
1 polymer ?
#
loop_
_entity_poly.entity_id
_entity_poly.type
_entity_poly.pdbx_seq_one_letter_code
_entity_poly.pdbx_strand_id
1 'polypeptide(L)' 'MQAPLKPFSFLGFGSGQRMCPGINLAKLEISVFIHHLVCRYKWIPLEKDDSVQPTLVRMPKNKYPIVVESL' A
#
# COMPACT_ATOMS: atom_id res chain seq x y z
N MET A 1 23.37 6.53 2.29
CA MET A 1 22.95 7.78 1.63
C MET A 1 22.00 7.40 0.51
N GLN A 2 20.71 7.72 0.61
CA GLN A 2 19.74 7.43 -0.44
C GLN A 2 20.01 8.37 -1.63
N ALA A 3 20.16 7.83 -2.84
CA ALA A 3 20.22 8.65 -4.04
C ALA A 3 18.91 9.47 -4.19
N PRO A 4 18.97 10.71 -4.71
CA PRO A 4 17.77 11.53 -4.87
C PRO A 4 16.78 10.84 -5.82
N LEU A 5 15.51 10.78 -5.41
CA LEU A 5 14.44 10.23 -6.24
C LEU A 5 14.34 11.03 -7.54
N LYS A 6 14.22 10.34 -8.67
CA LYS A 6 14.06 10.98 -9.98
C LYS A 6 12.81 11.88 -9.95
N PRO A 7 12.87 13.14 -10.43
CA PRO A 7 11.69 14.00 -10.51
C PRO A 7 10.54 13.28 -11.22
N PHE A 8 9.32 13.43 -10.71
CA PHE A 8 8.10 12.80 -11.26
C PHE A 8 8.10 11.26 -11.31
N SER A 9 8.99 10.59 -10.57
CA SER A 9 8.99 9.12 -10.46
C SER A 9 7.86 8.56 -9.59
N PHE A 10 7.20 9.39 -8.79
CA PHE A 10 6.08 9.00 -7.94
C PHE A 10 4.89 9.95 -8.17
N LEU A 11 3.84 9.43 -8.81
CA LEU A 11 2.62 10.16 -9.16
C LEU A 11 1.35 9.40 -8.75
N GLY A 12 1.43 8.59 -7.69
CA GLY A 12 0.31 7.74 -7.24
C GLY A 12 -0.97 8.50 -6.86
N PHE A 13 -0.87 9.79 -6.59
CA PHE A 13 -1.99 10.68 -6.27
C PHE A 13 -2.15 11.81 -7.30
N GLY A 14 -1.53 11.69 -8.47
CA GLY A 14 -1.47 12.73 -9.50
C GLY A 14 -0.47 13.85 -9.17
N SER A 15 -0.53 14.94 -9.95
CA SER A 15 0.29 16.14 -9.77
C SER A 15 -0.45 17.40 -10.26
N GLY A 16 0.06 18.57 -9.89
CA GLY A 16 -0.49 19.86 -10.30
C GLY A 16 -1.88 20.15 -9.73
N GLN A 17 -2.68 20.93 -10.47
CA GLN A 17 -4.00 21.40 -10.04
C GLN A 17 -5.04 20.29 -9.85
N ARG A 18 -4.81 19.10 -10.43
CA ARG A 18 -5.70 17.93 -10.34
C ARG A 18 -5.14 16.85 -9.43
N MET A 19 -4.17 17.19 -8.57
CA MET A 19 -3.68 16.30 -7.52
C MET A 19 -4.84 15.87 -6.60
N CYS A 20 -4.83 14.63 -6.15
CA CYS A 20 -5.83 14.11 -5.23
C CYS A 20 -5.88 14.97 -3.94
N PRO A 21 -7.03 15.61 -3.63
CA PRO A 21 -7.16 16.40 -2.40
C PRO A 21 -7.08 15.54 -1.14
N GLY A 22 -7.33 14.23 -1.27
CA GLY A 22 -7.26 13.26 -0.18
C GLY A 22 -5.85 12.71 0.12
N ILE A 23 -4.77 13.21 -0.51
CA ILE A 23 -3.41 12.64 -0.34
C ILE A 23 -2.97 12.56 1.13
N ASN A 24 -3.26 13.59 1.92
CA ASN A 24 -2.85 13.62 3.33
C ASN A 24 -3.67 12.64 4.17
N LEU A 25 -4.98 12.53 3.88
CA LEU A 25 -5.85 11.57 4.54
C LEU A 25 -5.44 10.14 4.20
N ALA A 26 -5.22 9.83 2.92
CA ALA A 26 -4.79 8.51 2.49
C ALA A 26 -3.46 8.09 3.13
N LYS A 27 -2.49 9.01 3.21
CA LYS A 27 -1.22 8.76 3.91
C LYS A 27 -1.44 8.44 5.39
N LEU A 28 -2.29 9.21 6.07
CA LEU A 28 -2.61 8.99 7.48
C LEU A 28 -3.27 7.61 7.68
N GLU A 29 -4.30 7.29 6.89
CA GLU A 29 -5.00 6.01 6.96
C GLU A 29 -4.06 4.82 6.74
N ILE A 30 -3.20 4.90 5.72
CA ILE A 30 -2.19 3.86 5.43
C ILE A 30 -1.22 3.72 6.62
N SER A 31 -0.72 4.83 7.17
CA SER A 31 0.20 4.79 8.32
C SER A 31 -0.45 4.18 9.57
N VAL A 32 -1.69 4.56 9.88
CA VAL A 32 -2.45 4.02 11.02
C VAL A 32 -2.72 2.53 10.82
N PHE A 33 -3.16 2.12 9.63
CA PHE A 33 -3.39 0.71 9.29
C PHE A 33 -2.12 -0.12 9.47
N ILE A 34 -0.99 0.33 8.89
CA ILE A 34 0.29 -0.38 8.99
C ILE A 34 0.74 -0.47 10.44
N HIS A 35 0.65 0.63 11.20
CA HIS A 35 1.01 0.64 12.62
C HIS A 35 0.25 -0.43 13.41
N HIS A 36 -1.07 -0.49 13.26
CA HIS A 36 -1.87 -1.51 13.94
C HIS A 36 -1.53 -2.93 13.45
N LEU A 37 -1.36 -3.12 12.15
CA LEU A 37 -1.04 -4.42 11.57
C LEU A 37 0.29 -4.97 12.11
N VAL A 38 1.35 -4.14 12.18
CA VAL A 38 2.69 -4.61 12.57
C VAL A 38 2.92 -4.61 14.09
N CYS A 39 2.24 -3.75 14.84
CA CYS A 39 2.43 -3.64 16.29
C CYS A 39 1.49 -4.53 17.09
N ARG A 40 0.41 -5.06 16.49
CA ARG A 40 -0.57 -5.89 17.21
C ARG A 40 -0.76 -7.29 16.65
N TYR A 41 -0.23 -7.58 15.46
CA TYR A 41 -0.44 -8.88 14.82
C TYR A 41 0.86 -9.47 14.26
N LYS A 42 0.96 -10.80 14.33
CA LYS A 42 1.77 -11.60 13.41
C LYS A 42 0.87 -11.98 12.25
N TRP A 43 1.37 -11.84 11.03
CA TRP A 43 0.60 -12.20 9.85
C TRP A 43 1.47 -12.91 8.82
N ILE A 44 0.86 -13.86 8.12
CA ILE A 44 1.48 -14.57 7.00
C ILE A 44 0.52 -14.59 5.81
N PRO A 45 1.03 -14.50 4.56
CA PRO A 45 0.20 -14.68 3.39
C PRO A 45 -0.28 -16.14 3.30
N LEU A 46 -1.54 -16.34 2.92
CA LEU A 46 -2.11 -17.68 2.76
C LEU A 46 -1.49 -18.43 1.57
N GLU A 47 -1.10 -17.70 0.53
CA GLU A 47 -0.49 -18.22 -0.69
C GLU A 47 0.78 -17.44 -1.04
N LYS A 48 1.67 -18.08 -1.79
CA LYS A 48 2.93 -17.45 -2.25
C LYS A 48 2.80 -16.69 -3.57
N ASP A 49 1.67 -16.82 -4.29
CA ASP A 49 1.45 -16.09 -5.53
C ASP A 49 1.17 -14.62 -5.21
N ASP A 50 2.14 -13.76 -5.58
CA ASP A 50 2.10 -12.31 -5.45
C ASP A 50 1.78 -11.63 -6.79
N SER A 51 1.38 -12.40 -7.81
CA SER A 51 1.05 -11.86 -9.12
C SER A 51 -0.16 -10.94 -9.08
N VAL A 52 -0.06 -9.82 -9.80
CA VAL A 52 -1.07 -8.76 -9.84
C VAL A 52 -1.92 -8.89 -11.09
N GLN A 53 -3.23 -8.74 -10.96
CA GLN A 53 -4.14 -8.66 -12.10
C GLN A 53 -4.17 -7.24 -12.70
N PRO A 54 -4.31 -7.11 -14.04
CA PRO A 54 -4.35 -5.82 -14.73
C PRO A 54 -5.75 -5.18 -14.63
N THR A 55 -6.21 -4.91 -13.41
CA THR A 55 -7.46 -4.20 -13.13
C THR A 55 -7.23 -2.71 -12.95
N LEU A 56 -8.31 -1.91 -12.95
CA LEU A 56 -8.27 -0.45 -12.74
C LEU A 56 -7.49 -0.08 -11.46
N VAL A 57 -7.67 -0.88 -10.41
CA VAL A 57 -6.83 -0.86 -9.21
C VAL A 57 -5.94 -2.10 -9.26
N ARG A 58 -4.63 -1.95 -9.13
CA ARG A 58 -3.73 -3.10 -9.04
C ARG A 58 -4.07 -3.91 -7.79
N MET A 59 -4.47 -5.15 -7.99
CA MET A 59 -4.80 -6.12 -6.93
C MET A 59 -4.04 -7.41 -7.21
N PRO A 60 -3.57 -8.16 -6.21
CA PRO A 60 -3.14 -9.54 -6.36
C PRO A 60 -4.30 -10.40 -6.86
N LYS A 61 -3.98 -11.41 -7.65
CA LYS A 61 -4.99 -12.34 -8.17
C LYS A 61 -5.80 -13.03 -7.07
N ASN A 62 -5.17 -13.32 -5.94
CA ASN A 62 -5.80 -14.02 -4.82
C ASN A 62 -6.57 -13.11 -3.85
N LYS A 63 -6.62 -11.79 -4.07
CA LYS A 63 -7.35 -10.81 -3.22
C LYS A 63 -6.79 -10.59 -1.80
N TYR A 64 -5.48 -10.76 -1.60
CA TYR A 64 -4.77 -10.54 -0.32
C TYR A 64 -5.22 -11.42 0.88
N PRO A 65 -5.36 -12.74 0.74
CA PRO A 65 -5.69 -13.58 1.88
C PRO A 65 -4.49 -13.65 2.82
N ILE A 66 -4.67 -13.18 4.06
CA ILE A 66 -3.68 -13.27 5.13
C ILE A 66 -4.28 -14.01 6.33
N VAL A 67 -3.45 -14.78 7.01
CA VAL A 67 -3.75 -15.31 8.35
C VAL A 67 -3.16 -14.35 9.36
N VAL A 68 -3.94 -13.99 10.37
CA VAL A 68 -3.54 -13.07 11.43
C VAL A 68 -3.63 -13.75 12.78
N GLU A 69 -2.60 -13.56 13.60
CA GLU A 69 -2.55 -13.95 15.01
C GLU A 69 -2.25 -12.70 15.82
N SER A 70 -2.94 -12.51 16.96
CA SER A 70 -2.57 -11.42 17.88
C SER A 70 -1.14 -11.64 18.38
N LEU A 71 -0.38 -10.55 18.46
CA LEU A 71 0.88 -10.53 19.20
C LEU A 71 0.63 -10.76 20.70
#